data_AF-A0A0F9L0M4-F1
#
_entry.id   AF-A0A0F9L0M4-F1
#
_cell.length_a   1.000
_cell.length_b   1.000
_cell.length_c   1.000
_cell.angle_alpha   90.00
_cell.angle_beta   90.00
_cell.angle_gamma   90.00
#
_symmetry.space_group_name_H-M   'P 1'
#
loop_
_entity.id
_entity.type
_entity.pdbx_description
1 polymer ?
#
loop_
_entity_poly.entity_id
_entity_poly.type
_entity_poly.pdbx_seq_one_letter_code
_entity_poly.pdbx_strand_id
1 'polypeptide(L)' 'MENGDLVIKYKIELSIDNKLDKQIEKCLKTLGYKWRGSGISISDNIRDISFSKE' A
#
# COMPACT_ATOMS: atom_id res chain seq x y z
N MET A 1 0.33 -6.54 17.12
CA MET A 1 -0.02 -6.02 15.78
C MET A 1 -0.65 -7.17 15.03
N GLU A 2 -1.98 -7.23 14.96
CA GLU A 2 -2.68 -8.42 14.43
C GLU A 2 -2.81 -8.46 12.90
N ASN A 3 -2.49 -7.38 12.19
CA ASN A 3 -2.33 -7.35 10.73
C ASN A 3 -1.39 -6.18 10.38
N GLY A 4 -0.72 -6.26 9.23
CA GLY A 4 0.29 -5.28 8.83
C GLY A 4 -0.34 -4.12 8.06
N ASP A 5 0.04 -2.90 8.44
CA ASP A 5 -0.22 -1.70 7.65
C ASP A 5 1.10 -1.26 7.00
N LEU A 6 1.06 -0.99 5.69
CA LEU A 6 2.20 -0.45 4.93
C LEU A 6 1.90 1.01 4.62
N VAL A 7 2.75 1.89 5.12
CA VAL A 7 2.68 3.33 4.87
C VAL A 7 3.77 3.72 3.89
N ILE A 8 3.39 4.31 2.76
CA ILE A 8 4.30 4.74 1.69
C ILE A 8 4.20 6.24 1.55
N LYS A 9 5.33 6.94 1.72
CA LYS A 9 5.42 8.37 1.46
C LYS A 9 6.11 8.61 0.12
N TYR A 10 5.37 9.11 -0.86
CA TYR A 10 5.94 9.41 -2.18
C TYR A 10 6.77 10.71 -2.11
N LYS A 11 7.89 10.75 -2.86
CA LYS A 11 8.79 11.91 -2.91
C LYS A 11 8.24 13.07 -3.77
N ILE A 12 7.35 12.79 -4.71
CA ILE A 12 6.81 13.75 -5.67
C ILE A 12 5.33 13.91 -5.40
N GLU A 13 4.89 15.12 -5.06
CA GLU A 13 3.48 15.45 -4.82
C GLU A 13 2.59 14.89 -5.94
N LEU A 14 1.47 14.26 -5.56
CA LEU A 14 0.40 13.81 -6.46
C LEU A 14 0.74 12.65 -7.41
N SER A 15 1.86 11.94 -7.23
CA SER A 15 2.13 10.74 -8.02
C SER A 15 1.58 9.49 -7.32
N ILE A 16 0.29 9.19 -7.51
CA ILE A 16 -0.20 7.82 -7.29
C ILE A 16 0.49 6.96 -8.34
N ASP A 17 1.50 6.19 -7.93
CA ASP A 17 2.15 5.24 -8.81
C ASP A 17 1.36 3.94 -8.83
N ASN A 18 0.36 3.89 -9.72
CA ASN A 18 -0.44 2.69 -9.97
C ASN A 18 0.41 1.46 -10.36
N LYS A 19 1.63 1.66 -10.86
CA LYS A 19 2.56 0.56 -11.17
C LYS A 19 3.19 0.02 -9.90
N LEU A 20 3.58 0.90 -8.97
CA LEU A 20 4.07 0.51 -7.65
C LEU A 20 3.00 -0.27 -6.87
N ASP A 21 1.76 0.22 -6.85
CA ASP A 21 0.65 -0.45 -6.16
C ASP A 21 0.45 -1.89 -6.66
N LYS A 22 0.47 -2.08 -7.99
CA LYS A 22 0.38 -3.43 -8.59
C LYS A 22 1.56 -4.32 -8.19
N GLN A 23 2.76 -3.76 -8.07
CA GLN A 23 3.94 -4.53 -7.64
C GLN A 23 3.86 -4.92 -6.16
N ILE A 24 3.38 -4.00 -5.31
CA ILE A 24 3.14 -4.28 -3.88
C ILE A 24 2.09 -5.36 -3.73
N GLU A 25 0.97 -5.25 -4.44
CA GLU A 25 -0.10 -6.24 -4.40
C GLU A 25 0.42 -7.63 -4.81
N LYS A 26 1.20 -7.69 -5.90
CA LYS A 26 1.83 -8.93 -6.35
C LYS A 26 2.78 -9.50 -5.30
N CYS A 27 3.61 -8.67 -4.68
CA CYS A 27 4.53 -9.06 -3.62
C CYS A 27 3.78 -9.63 -2.40
N LEU A 28 2.76 -8.91 -1.90
CA LEU A 28 1.92 -9.35 -0.79
C LEU A 28 1.27 -10.71 -1.07
N LYS A 29 0.73 -10.90 -2.28
CA LYS A 29 0.17 -12.19 -2.72
C LYS A 29 1.20 -13.33 -2.67
N THR A 30 2.45 -13.10 -3.10
CA THR A 30 3.51 -14.13 -3.02
C THR A 30 3.88 -14.51 -1.59
N LEU A 31 3.64 -13.61 -0.63
CA LEU A 31 3.91 -13.82 0.79
C LEU A 31 2.70 -14.39 1.55
N GLY A 32 1.58 -14.69 0.86
CA GLY A 32 0.35 -15.19 1.47
C GLY A 32 -0.51 -14.11 2.16
N TYR A 33 -0.33 -12.84 1.77
CA TYR A 33 -1.14 -11.73 2.26
C TYR A 33 -2.15 -11.27 1.21
N LYS A 34 -3.27 -10.75 1.69
CA LYS A 34 -4.34 -10.17 0.88
C LYS A 34 -4.49 -8.68 1.17
N TRP A 35 -4.52 -7.89 0.10
CA TRP A 35 -4.82 -6.47 0.15
C TRP A 35 -6.28 -6.25 0.55
N ARG A 36 -6.54 -5.45 1.59
CA ARG A 36 -7.88 -5.16 2.12
C ARG A 36 -8.40 -3.80 1.71
N GLY A 37 -7.52 -2.81 1.64
CA GLY A 37 -7.89 -1.45 1.26
C GLY A 37 -6.68 -0.53 1.22
N SER A 38 -6.89 0.66 0.70
CA SER A 38 -5.84 1.67 0.64
C SER A 38 -6.41 3.08 0.76
N GLY A 39 -5.77 3.93 1.55
CA GLY A 39 -6.06 5.35 1.70
C GLY A 39 -5.00 6.21 1.01
N ILE A 40 -5.34 7.46 0.67
CA ILE A 40 -4.35 8.44 0.25
C ILE A 40 -4.57 9.78 0.95
N SER A 41 -3.52 10.27 1.62
CA SER A 41 -3.41 11.68 2.01
C SER A 41 -2.75 12.44 0.86
N ILE A 42 -3.53 13.29 0.19
CA ILE A 42 -3.05 14.12 -0.93
C ILE A 42 -2.12 15.22 -0.43
N SER A 43 -2.39 15.81 0.74
CA SER A 43 -1.58 16.87 1.35
C SER A 43 -0.20 16.38 1.78
N ASP A 44 -0.11 15.14 2.28
CA ASP A 44 1.14 14.57 2.78
C ASP A 44 1.79 13.61 1.78
N ASN A 45 1.08 13.33 0.69
CA ASN A 45 1.47 12.38 -0.34
C ASN A 45 1.78 10.98 0.23
N ILE A 46 0.96 10.59 1.21
CA ILE A 46 1.05 9.33 1.95
C ILE A 46 -0.02 8.37 1.44
N ARG A 47 0.39 7.15 1.16
CA ARG A 47 -0.43 6.03 0.74
C ARG A 47 -0.38 4.97 1.83
N ASP A 48 -1.54 4.73 2.43
CA ASP A 48 -1.71 3.69 3.44
C ASP A 48 -2.31 2.46 2.77
N ILE A 49 -1.72 1.29 3.03
CA ILE A 49 -2.15 0.01 2.45
C ILE A 49 -2.35 -0.96 3.60
N SER A 50 -3.58 -1.45 3.76
CA SER A 50 -3.90 -2.45 4.77
C SER A 50 -3.97 -3.83 4.15
N PHE A 51 -3.33 -4.81 4.79
CA PHE A 51 -3.29 -6.20 4.34
C PHE A 51 -3.37 -7.18 5.50
N SER A 52 -3.91 -8.37 5.22
CA SER A 52 -4.06 -9.44 6.22
C SER A 52 -3.45 -10.74 5.72
N LYS A 53 -2.88 -11.54 6.62
CA LYS A 53 -2.45 -12.90 6.29
C LYS A 53 -3.69 -13.81 6.24
N GLU A 54 -3.83 -14.60 5.19
CA GLU A 54 -4.84 -15.67 5.14
C GLU A 54 -4.33 -16.93 5.86
#